data_AF-A0A7C1B4Q0-F1
#
_entry.id   AF-A0A7C1B4Q0-F1
#
_cell.length_a   1.000
_cell.length_b   1.000
_cell.length_c   1.000
_cell.angle_alpha   90.00
_cell.angle_beta   90.00
_cell.angle_gamma   90.00
#
_symmetry.space_group_name_H-M   'P 1'
#
loop_
_entity.id
_entity.type
_entity.pdbx_description
1 polymer ?
#
loop_
_entity_poly.entity_id
_entity_poly.type
_entity_poly.pdbx_seq_one_letter_code
_entity_poly.pdbx_strand_id
1 'polypeptide(L)'
;TIVDYYKERKNFVLKAETEILNKIKDKKSDPLEIVKKKEMIDFLKRAIEELTPDQKEVIVLKFINDLSNKEIAKIMGKTEEAIRALQYRALLSLREKFKKLNLL
;
A
#
# COMPACT_ATOMS: atom_id res chain seq x y z
N THR A 1 -38.71 36.72 -15.70
CA THR A 1 -38.86 37.71 -14.59
C THR A 1 -37.54 37.88 -13.86
N ILE A 2 -37.30 39.01 -13.18
CA ILE A 2 -36.10 39.21 -12.32
C ILE A 2 -35.89 38.00 -11.37
N VAL A 3 -36.97 37.38 -10.90
CA VAL A 3 -36.97 36.14 -10.11
C VAL A 3 -36.19 34.98 -10.76
N ASP A 4 -36.28 34.82 -12.09
CA ASP A 4 -35.62 33.72 -12.80
C ASP A 4 -34.11 33.93 -12.87
N TYR A 5 -33.68 35.17 -13.14
CA TYR A 5 -32.28 35.56 -13.14
C TYR A 5 -31.61 35.34 -11.78
N TYR A 6 -32.30 35.69 -10.68
CA TYR A 6 -31.76 35.48 -9.33
C TYR A 6 -31.70 34.00 -8.93
N LYS A 7 -32.64 33.16 -9.40
CA LYS A 7 -32.60 31.70 -9.18
C LYS A 7 -31.45 31.05 -9.93
N GLU A 8 -31.25 31.41 -11.18
CA GLU A 8 -30.18 30.87 -12.03
C GLU A 8 -28.79 31.24 -11.48
N ARG A 9 -28.62 32.48 -11.03
CA ARG A 9 -27.37 32.93 -10.39
C ARG A 9 -27.08 32.20 -9.08
N LYS A 10 -28.09 31.95 -8.25
CA LYS A 10 -27.93 31.18 -7.00
C LYS A 10 -27.50 29.74 -7.28
N ASN A 11 -28.07 29.10 -8.30
CA ASN A 11 -27.71 27.74 -8.69
C ASN A 11 -26.28 27.66 -9.23
N PHE A 12 -25.85 28.67 -10.00
CA PHE A 12 -24.46 28.77 -10.48
C PHE A 12 -23.46 28.90 -9.33
N VAL A 13 -23.74 29.79 -8.37
CA VAL A 13 -22.87 29.99 -7.19
C VAL A 13 -22.78 28.72 -6.34
N LEU A 14 -23.90 28.08 -6.05
CA LEU A 14 -23.93 26.85 -5.25
C LEU A 14 -23.17 25.70 -5.94
N LYS A 15 -23.28 25.60 -7.27
CA LYS A 15 -22.56 24.61 -8.05
C LYS A 15 -21.05 24.88 -8.05
N ALA A 16 -20.63 26.13 -8.21
CA ALA A 16 -19.23 26.53 -8.13
C ALA A 16 -18.63 26.27 -6.74
N GLU A 17 -19.36 26.59 -5.66
CA GLU A 17 -18.95 26.29 -4.29
C GLU A 17 -18.77 24.79 -4.06
N THR A 18 -19.70 23.97 -4.56
CA THR A 18 -19.63 22.50 -4.46
C THR A 18 -18.44 21.93 -5.23
N GLU A 19 -18.19 22.44 -6.44
CA GLU A 19 -17.02 22.04 -7.26
C GLU A 19 -15.69 22.44 -6.60
N ILE A 20 -15.64 23.62 -5.97
CA ILE A 20 -14.47 24.09 -5.22
C ILE A 20 -14.23 23.21 -3.99
N LEU A 21 -15.28 22.90 -3.20
CA LEU A 21 -15.20 22.01 -2.04
C LEU A 21 -14.71 20.61 -2.41
N ASN A 22 -15.20 20.07 -3.52
CA ASN A 22 -14.77 18.75 -4.03
C ASN A 22 -13.31 18.76 -4.49
N LYS A 23 -12.87 19.82 -5.19
CA LYS A 23 -11.46 19.99 -5.58
C LYS A 23 -10.50 20.16 -4.39
N ILE A 24 -10.96 20.76 -3.29
CA ILE A 24 -10.15 20.91 -2.06
C ILE A 24 -10.03 19.57 -1.31
N LYS A 25 -11.09 18.75 -1.29
CA LYS A 25 -11.07 17.40 -0.71
C LYS A 25 -10.02 16.48 -1.36
N ASP A 26 -9.78 16.63 -2.66
CA ASP A 26 -8.92 15.72 -3.43
C ASP A 26 -7.40 15.94 -3.23
N LYS A 27 -6.96 17.07 -2.66
CA LYS A 27 -5.53 17.45 -2.60
C LYS A 27 -4.80 17.13 -1.30
N LYS A 28 -5.50 16.76 -0.24
CA LYS A 28 -4.90 16.21 0.99
C LYS A 28 -5.48 14.83 1.18
N SER A 29 -4.63 13.79 1.15
CA SER A 29 -5.04 12.45 1.55
C SER A 29 -5.89 12.54 2.81
N ASP A 30 -7.09 11.99 2.76
CA ASP A 30 -8.01 11.92 3.90
C ASP A 30 -7.20 11.56 5.16
N PRO A 31 -7.28 12.33 6.27
CA PRO A 31 -6.59 12.00 7.50
C PRO A 31 -6.74 10.53 7.91
N LEU A 32 -7.90 9.94 7.64
CA LEU A 32 -8.15 8.52 7.86
C LEU A 32 -7.26 7.62 7.01
N GLU A 33 -7.05 7.93 5.73
CA GLU A 33 -6.18 7.19 4.82
C GLU A 33 -4.70 7.32 5.20
N ILE A 34 -4.28 8.49 5.71
CA ILE A 34 -2.92 8.68 6.24
C ILE A 34 -2.69 7.77 7.46
N VAL A 35 -3.65 7.72 8.39
CA VAL A 35 -3.57 6.88 9.59
C VAL A 35 -3.56 5.40 9.21
N LYS A 36 -4.49 4.95 8.35
CA LYS A 36 -4.51 3.56 7.85
C LYS A 36 -3.20 3.15 7.19
N LYS A 37 -2.63 4.01 6.35
CA LYS A 37 -1.35 3.73 5.69
C LYS A 37 -0.22 3.58 6.70
N LYS A 38 -0.18 4.43 7.72
CA LYS A 38 0.83 4.33 8.79
C LYS A 38 0.69 3.02 9.56
N GLU A 39 -0.53 2.66 9.96
CA GLU A 39 -0.81 1.40 10.65
C GLU A 39 -0.43 0.17 9.81
N MET A 40 -0.72 0.20 8.51
CA MET A 40 -0.35 -0.86 7.58
C MET A 40 1.18 -1.00 7.44
N ILE A 41 1.91 0.13 7.37
CA ILE A 41 3.38 0.12 7.32
C ILE A 41 3.97 -0.44 8.63
N ASP A 42 3.48 0.02 9.78
CA ASP A 42 3.98 -0.43 11.08
C ASP A 42 3.67 -1.92 11.31
N PHE A 43 2.53 -2.38 10.80
CA PHE A 43 2.20 -3.80 10.79
C PHE A 43 3.13 -4.61 9.88
N LEU A 44 3.34 -4.18 8.64
CA LEU A 44 4.25 -4.86 7.70
C LEU A 44 5.66 -4.99 8.28
N LYS A 45 6.17 -3.96 8.96
CA LYS A 45 7.48 -4.00 9.63
C LYS A 45 7.55 -5.12 10.67
N ARG A 46 6.58 -5.19 11.59
CA ARG A 46 6.51 -6.27 12.60
C ARG A 46 6.37 -7.64 11.94
N ALA A 47 5.57 -7.75 10.89
CA ALA A 47 5.39 -8.99 10.16
C ALA A 47 6.68 -9.49 9.50
N ILE A 48 7.49 -8.58 8.95
CA ILE A 48 8.82 -8.87 8.40
C ILE A 48 9.80 -9.25 9.51
N GLU A 49 9.72 -8.64 10.69
CA GLU A 49 10.58 -8.97 11.83
C GLU A 49 10.43 -10.42 12.30
N GLU A 50 9.22 -10.97 12.18
CA GLU A 50 8.90 -12.36 12.55
C GLU A 50 9.25 -13.39 11.47
N LEU A 51 9.75 -12.98 10.29
CA LEU A 51 10.28 -13.91 9.30
C LEU A 51 11.60 -14.52 9.78
N THR A 52 11.90 -15.74 9.33
CA THR A 52 13.23 -16.32 9.56
C THR A 52 14.31 -15.48 8.87
N PRO A 53 15.59 -15.55 9.29
CA PRO A 53 16.67 -14.82 8.64
C PRO A 53 16.72 -15.03 7.12
N ASP A 54 16.70 -16.29 6.66
CA ASP A 54 16.69 -16.63 5.23
C ASP A 54 15.45 -16.08 4.49
N GLN A 55 14.28 -16.07 5.14
CA GLN A 55 13.06 -15.51 4.54
C GLN A 55 13.12 -13.98 4.43
N LYS A 56 13.66 -13.30 5.44
CA LYS A 56 13.83 -11.84 5.41
C LYS A 56 14.84 -11.46 4.32
N GLU A 57 15.98 -12.13 4.29
CA GLU A 57 17.03 -11.89 3.32
C GLU A 57 16.57 -12.09 1.88
N VAL A 58 15.85 -13.18 1.59
CA VAL A 58 15.34 -13.43 0.23
C VAL A 58 14.34 -12.36 -0.23
N ILE A 59 13.54 -11.81 0.69
CA ILE A 59 12.57 -10.74 0.41
C ILE A 59 13.28 -9.41 0.18
N VAL A 60 14.28 -9.07 0.99
CA VAL A 60 15.10 -7.86 0.83
C VAL A 60 15.79 -7.88 -0.53
N LEU A 61 16.51 -8.96 -0.83
CA LEU A 61 17.22 -9.09 -2.09
C LEU A 61 16.25 -9.04 -3.29
N LYS A 62 15.06 -9.64 -3.17
CA LYS A 62 14.10 -9.69 -4.26
C LYS A 62 13.37 -8.37 -4.51
N PHE A 63 12.89 -7.71 -3.47
CA PHE A 63 11.95 -6.58 -3.61
C PHE A 63 12.56 -5.22 -3.32
N ILE A 64 13.66 -5.17 -2.55
CA ILE A 64 14.36 -3.91 -2.25
C ILE A 64 15.56 -3.74 -3.20
N ASN A 65 16.31 -4.82 -3.44
CA ASN A 65 17.46 -4.78 -4.34
C ASN A 65 17.14 -5.18 -5.79
N ASP A 66 15.89 -5.58 -6.06
CA ASP A 66 15.39 -5.99 -7.39
C ASP A 66 16.23 -7.05 -8.10
N LEU A 67 16.77 -8.01 -7.35
CA LEU A 67 17.60 -9.07 -7.91
C LEU A 67 16.78 -10.22 -8.52
N SER A 68 17.36 -10.89 -9.51
CA SER A 68 16.80 -12.13 -10.07
C SER A 68 17.02 -13.32 -9.12
N ASN A 69 16.20 -14.36 -9.24
CA ASN A 69 16.34 -15.57 -8.42
C ASN A 69 17.73 -16.22 -8.56
N LYS A 70 18.33 -16.11 -9.75
CA LYS A 70 19.69 -16.59 -10.05
C LYS A 70 20.76 -15.80 -9.30
N GLU A 71 20.65 -14.47 -9.24
CA GLU A 71 21.59 -13.64 -8.48
C GLU A 71 21.46 -13.88 -6.98
N ILE A 72 20.22 -13.98 -6.49
CA ILE A 72 19.92 -14.29 -5.09
C ILE A 72 20.48 -15.67 -4.71
N ALA A 73 20.31 -16.68 -5.57
CA ALA A 73 20.85 -18.02 -5.38
C ALA A 73 22.38 -17.99 -5.19
N LYS A 74 23.09 -17.20 -6.00
CA LYS A 74 24.54 -17.01 -5.87
C LYS A 74 24.91 -16.31 -4.56
N ILE A 75 24.20 -15.24 -4.19
CA ILE A 75 24.47 -14.47 -2.96
C ILE A 75 24.26 -15.33 -1.71
N MET A 76 23.16 -16.09 -1.67
CA MET A 76 22.78 -16.90 -0.52
C MET A 76 23.43 -18.29 -0.49
N GLY A 77 24.20 -18.67 -1.52
CA GLY A 77 24.82 -19.99 -1.64
C GLY A 77 23.80 -21.15 -1.73
N LYS A 78 22.68 -20.94 -2.42
CA LYS A 78 21.55 -21.90 -2.54
C LYS A 78 21.19 -22.14 -4.01
N THR A 79 20.35 -23.13 -4.31
CA THR A 79 19.79 -23.33 -5.66
C THR A 79 18.66 -22.37 -5.97
N GLU A 80 18.37 -22.11 -7.25
CA GLU A 80 17.24 -21.26 -7.65
C GLU A 80 15.89 -21.82 -7.19
N GLU A 81 15.74 -23.15 -7.13
CA GLU A 81 14.59 -23.84 -6.56
C GLU A 81 14.44 -23.56 -5.06
N ALA A 82 15.54 -23.58 -4.30
CA ALA A 82 15.52 -23.26 -2.89
C ALA A 82 15.15 -21.78 -2.64
N ILE A 83 15.60 -20.87 -3.51
CA ILE A 83 15.20 -19.45 -3.48
C ILE A 83 13.69 -19.31 -3.73
N ARG A 84 13.14 -19.97 -4.76
CA ARG A 84 11.68 -19.97 -5.02
C ARG A 84 10.89 -20.49 -3.82
N ALA A 85 11.35 -21.57 -3.19
CA ALA A 85 10.72 -22.12 -1.99
C ALA A 85 10.83 -21.19 -0.77
N LEU A 86 11.94 -20.47 -0.61
CA LEU A 86 12.11 -19.46 0.44
C LEU A 86 11.17 -18.27 0.22
N GLN A 87 11.10 -17.75 -1.02
CA GLN A 87 10.19 -16.66 -1.38
C GLN A 87 8.73 -17.04 -1.14
N TYR A 88 8.31 -18.22 -1.60
CA TYR A 88 6.96 -18.70 -1.38
C TYR A 88 6.62 -18.78 0.12
N ARG A 89 7.51 -19.37 0.93
CA ARG A 89 7.30 -19.48 2.39
C ARG A 89 7.24 -18.10 3.06
N ALA A 90 8.13 -17.18 2.68
CA ALA A 90 8.11 -15.81 3.21
C ALA A 90 6.81 -15.09 2.88
N LEU A 91 6.35 -15.15 1.63
CA LEU A 91 5.08 -14.53 1.19
C LEU A 91 3.87 -15.17 1.87
N LEU A 92 3.87 -16.50 2.06
CA LEU A 92 2.82 -17.20 2.78
C LEU A 92 2.78 -16.76 4.25
N SER A 93 3.93 -16.69 4.93
CA SER A 93 4.03 -16.20 6.30
C SER A 93 3.53 -14.77 6.45
N LEU A 94 3.86 -13.88 5.51
CA LEU A 94 3.32 -12.51 5.49
C LEU A 94 1.81 -12.53 5.28
N ARG A 95 1.30 -13.26 4.30
CA ARG A 95 -0.15 -13.34 4.00
C ARG A 95 -0.96 -13.78 5.21
N GLU A 96 -0.53 -14.81 5.93
CA GLU A 96 -1.25 -15.30 7.11
C GLU A 96 -1.29 -14.27 8.23
N LYS A 97 -0.24 -13.46 8.39
CA LYS A 97 -0.23 -12.34 9.33
C LYS A 97 -1.23 -11.25 8.93
N PHE A 98 -1.31 -10.90 7.64
CA PHE A 98 -2.27 -9.90 7.14
C PHE A 98 -3.73 -10.35 7.29
N LYS A 99 -4.04 -11.63 7.03
CA LYS A 99 -5.39 -12.19 7.26
C LYS A 99 -5.84 -12.08 8.72
N LYS A 100 -4.93 -12.35 9.67
CA LYS A 100 -5.25 -12.27 11.11
C LYS A 100 -5.76 -10.88 11.54
N LEU A 101 -5.44 -9.84 10.79
CA LEU A 101 -5.83 -8.46 11.07
C LEU A 101 -6.98 -7.94 10.19
N ASN A 102 -7.63 -8.81 9.39
CA ASN A 102 -8.65 -8.42 8.41
C ASN A 102 -8.18 -7.32 7.44
N LEU A 103 -6.87 -7.26 7.16
CA LEU A 103 -6.29 -6.32 6.19
C LEU A 103 -6.31 -6.88 4.75
N LEU A 104 -6.74 -8.14 4.57
CA LEU A 104 -6.93 -8.86 3.30
C LEU A 104 -8.11 -9.83 3.41
#